data_AF-A0A377Z8U9-F1
#
_entry.id   AF-A0A377Z8U9-F1
#
_cell.length_a   1.000
_cell.length_b   1.000
_cell.length_c   1.000
_cell.angle_alpha   90.00
_cell.angle_beta   90.00
_cell.angle_gamma   90.00
#
_symmetry.space_group_name_H-M   'P 1'
#
loop_
_entity.id
_entity.type
_entity.pdbx_description
1 polymer ?
#
loop_
_entity_poly.entity_id
_entity_poly.type
_entity_poly.pdbx_seq_one_letter_code
_entity_poly.pdbx_strand_id
1 'polypeptide(L)'
;MNTRQLLSVGIDIGTTTTQVIFSRLELVNRAAVSQVPRYEFIKRDISWQSPVFFTPVDKQGELKEAELEALILAQYRARRDRSTSGGFRGDHHHRRKRENPQCPPGGDGALAVAGRFCRRQRRAASGVGHCRTRRRAQTLSRQRMCRVLNIDIGGGTSNYALFDAGNVSATACLNVGGRLLETDAQGRVVHAHPPGQRIVDALFGAGTNVLALTAGQLSQVARRMAALIVEVIDGTLSPLAQGLMQTEVLPAGIQPEVITLSGGVGECYRHQPADPFCFSDIGPLLATALHEHPRLREMNVQFPTQTVRATVIGAGVHTLSLSGSTIWLEGVPLPLRNLPVAIPQDAADLPNAWLQALTQLDLAPEADAYVLALPASLPVRYATLLTVIDALLAFVARFPNPRPLLLVAEQDFGKALGMLLRPQLPHLPLAVIDEVSIRAGDYIDIGTPLFGGSVVPVTVKSLAFPS
;
A
#
# COMPACT_ATOMS: atom_id res chain seq x y z
N MET A 1 9.77 23.72 -22.94
CA MET A 1 8.89 22.65 -22.41
C MET A 1 8.25 23.18 -21.14
N ASN A 2 6.93 23.22 -21.05
CA ASN A 2 6.24 23.66 -19.83
C ASN A 2 6.23 22.50 -18.83
N THR A 3 7.08 22.57 -17.81
CA THR A 3 7.07 21.67 -16.66
C THR A 3 6.04 22.17 -15.63
N ARG A 4 5.25 21.27 -15.04
CA ARG A 4 4.47 21.57 -13.82
C ARG A 4 5.03 20.80 -12.64
N GLN A 5 5.09 21.44 -11.49
CA GLN A 5 5.50 20.82 -10.24
C GLN A 5 4.28 20.50 -9.37
N LEU A 6 4.23 19.28 -8.85
CA LEU A 6 3.23 18.82 -7.90
C LEU A 6 3.93 18.45 -6.59
N LEU A 7 3.28 18.73 -5.45
CA LEU A 7 3.72 18.26 -4.15
C LEU A 7 2.88 17.04 -3.76
N SER A 8 3.53 15.97 -3.32
CA SER A 8 2.89 14.74 -2.87
C SER A 8 3.32 14.41 -1.45
N VAL A 9 2.43 13.74 -0.70
CA VAL A 9 2.69 13.20 0.64
C VAL A 9 2.36 11.72 0.65
N GLY A 10 3.26 10.92 1.19
CA GLY A 10 3.03 9.53 1.54
C GLY A 10 2.95 9.34 3.02
N ILE A 11 1.99 8.55 3.46
CA ILE A 11 1.86 8.13 4.84
C ILE A 11 1.78 6.62 4.81
N ASP A 12 2.76 5.97 5.45
CA ASP A 12 2.81 4.53 5.63
C ASP A 12 2.50 4.23 7.09
N ILE A 13 1.39 3.52 7.34
CA ILE A 13 0.90 3.17 8.67
C ILE A 13 0.94 1.65 8.78
N GLY A 14 2.03 1.13 9.34
CA GLY A 14 2.18 -0.28 9.64
C GLY A 14 1.61 -0.65 11.01
N THR A 15 1.60 -1.95 11.32
CA THR A 15 1.19 -2.45 12.64
C THR A 15 2.13 -2.00 13.77
N THR A 16 3.39 -1.73 13.45
CA THR A 16 4.40 -1.32 14.44
C THR A 16 4.94 0.09 14.21
N THR A 17 5.10 0.51 12.94
CA THR A 17 5.75 1.78 12.62
C THR A 17 4.93 2.62 11.66
N THR A 18 4.94 3.93 11.89
CA THR A 18 4.37 4.95 11.01
C THR A 18 5.48 5.87 10.48
N GLN A 19 5.37 6.24 9.21
CA GLN A 19 6.32 7.14 8.56
C GLN A 19 5.60 8.07 7.56
N VAL A 20 6.14 9.28 7.40
CA VAL A 20 5.61 10.31 6.51
C VAL A 20 6.69 10.83 5.57
N ILE A 21 6.38 10.92 4.28
CA ILE A 21 7.30 11.42 3.25
C ILE A 21 6.65 12.48 2.40
N PHE A 22 7.39 13.55 2.11
CA PHE A 22 6.96 14.58 1.17
C PHE A 22 7.86 14.58 -0.05
N SER A 23 7.25 14.59 -1.23
CA SER A 23 7.96 14.61 -2.51
C SER A 23 7.48 15.74 -3.42
N ARG A 24 8.35 16.12 -4.34
CA ARG A 24 8.08 17.01 -5.47
C ARG A 24 8.14 16.18 -6.74
N LEU A 25 7.07 16.23 -7.51
CA LEU A 25 6.91 15.48 -8.75
C LEU A 25 6.91 16.48 -9.90
N GLU A 26 7.75 16.24 -10.90
CA GLU A 26 7.79 17.07 -12.12
C GLU A 26 7.06 16.36 -13.25
N LEU A 27 6.08 17.05 -13.82
CA LEU A 27 5.20 16.58 -14.86
C LEU A 27 5.53 17.30 -16.17
N VAL A 28 5.71 16.53 -17.25
CA VAL A 28 6.00 17.06 -18.59
C VAL A 28 5.15 16.34 -19.63
N ASN A 29 4.65 17.11 -20.61
CA ASN A 29 4.10 16.54 -21.84
C ASN A 29 5.27 16.10 -22.75
N ARG A 30 5.36 14.80 -23.04
CA ARG A 30 6.36 14.21 -23.93
C ARG A 30 5.89 14.09 -25.38
N ALA A 31 4.60 14.27 -25.65
CA ALA A 31 4.09 14.21 -27.01
C ALA A 31 4.50 15.44 -27.82
N ALA A 32 4.73 15.24 -29.12
CA ALA A 32 4.90 16.35 -30.05
C ALA A 32 3.62 17.19 -30.13
N VAL A 33 3.73 18.44 -30.59
CA VAL A 33 2.60 19.39 -30.65
C VAL A 33 1.42 18.86 -31.48
N SER A 34 1.67 18.01 -32.47
CA SER A 34 0.65 17.39 -33.34
C SER A 34 0.11 16.04 -32.84
N GLN A 35 0.56 15.57 -31.67
CA GLN A 35 0.16 14.29 -31.09
C GLN A 35 -0.72 14.50 -29.86
N VAL A 36 -1.50 13.48 -29.52
CA VAL A 36 -2.25 13.44 -28.27
C VAL A 36 -1.27 13.66 -27.11
N PRO A 37 -1.49 14.65 -26.23
CA PRO A 37 -0.58 14.97 -25.13
C PRO A 37 -0.26 13.74 -24.28
N ARG A 38 1.01 13.46 -24.00
CA ARG A 38 1.40 12.32 -23.14
C ARG A 38 2.15 12.84 -21.93
N TYR A 39 1.44 12.95 -20.82
CA TYR A 39 1.98 13.53 -19.60
C TYR A 39 2.61 12.44 -18.73
N GLU A 40 3.87 12.63 -18.35
CA GLU A 40 4.58 11.66 -17.51
C GLU A 40 5.34 12.37 -16.39
N PHE A 41 5.41 11.71 -15.23
CA PHE A 41 6.28 12.14 -14.14
C PHE A 41 7.74 11.85 -14.50
N ILE A 42 8.48 12.87 -14.90
CA ILE A 42 9.88 12.75 -15.31
C ILE A 42 10.85 12.82 -14.13
N LYS A 43 10.42 13.44 -13.02
CA LYS A 43 11.25 13.59 -11.82
C LYS A 43 10.41 13.40 -10.56
N ARG A 44 11.01 12.77 -9.56
CA ARG A 44 10.40 12.45 -8.28
C ARG A 44 11.42 12.68 -7.17
N ASP A 45 11.44 13.89 -6.63
CA ASP A 45 12.41 14.32 -5.62
C ASP A 45 11.79 14.25 -4.22
N ILE A 46 12.51 13.66 -3.28
CA ILE A 46 12.06 13.59 -1.89
C ILE A 46 12.50 14.85 -1.18
N SER A 47 11.55 15.68 -0.79
CA SER A 47 11.81 16.94 -0.10
C SER A 47 11.98 16.77 1.41
N TRP A 48 11.30 15.78 2.00
CA TRP A 48 11.41 15.46 3.42
C TRP A 48 11.02 14.01 3.68
N GLN A 49 11.72 13.40 4.62
CA GLN A 49 11.39 12.10 5.19
C GLN A 49 11.38 12.23 6.71
N SER A 50 10.28 11.82 7.33
CA SER A 50 10.18 11.80 8.79
C SER A 50 11.09 10.74 9.40
N PRO A 51 11.45 10.85 10.69
CA PRO A 51 11.89 9.70 11.46
C PRO A 51 10.86 8.56 11.39
N VAL A 52 11.31 7.35 11.72
CA VAL A 52 10.42 6.22 11.95
C VAL A 52 9.82 6.37 13.32
N PHE A 53 8.50 6.45 13.40
CA PHE A 53 7.78 6.49 14.66
C PHE A 53 7.11 5.16 14.91
N PHE A 54 6.87 4.83 16.17
CA PHE A 54 5.96 3.75 16.49
C PHE A 54 4.53 4.16 16.14
N THR A 55 3.80 3.21 15.54
CA THR A 55 2.37 3.40 15.31
C THR A 55 1.69 3.49 16.69
N PRO A 56 0.91 4.54 16.97
CA PRO A 56 0.26 4.70 18.26
C PRO A 56 -0.93 3.75 18.33
N VAL A 57 -0.66 2.52 18.75
CA VAL A 57 -1.64 1.45 18.96
C VAL A 57 -1.74 1.19 20.45
N ASP A 58 -2.93 0.92 20.97
CA ASP A 58 -3.10 0.49 22.35
C ASP A 58 -2.70 -0.99 22.55
N LYS A 59 -2.78 -1.47 23.79
CA LYS A 59 -2.37 -2.84 24.14
C LYS A 59 -3.33 -3.89 23.59
N GLN A 60 -4.52 -3.49 23.16
CA GLN A 60 -5.54 -4.33 22.55
C GLN A 60 -5.35 -4.41 21.03
N GLY A 61 -4.44 -3.63 20.45
CA GLY A 61 -4.20 -3.59 19.01
C GLY A 61 -5.03 -2.52 18.28
N GLU A 62 -5.73 -1.63 19.01
CA GLU A 62 -6.54 -0.57 18.41
C GLU A 62 -5.70 0.69 18.19
N LEU A 63 -5.83 1.27 16.99
CA LEU A 63 -5.11 2.48 16.63
C LEU A 63 -5.68 3.71 17.35
N LYS A 64 -4.80 4.48 17.99
CA LYS A 64 -5.15 5.73 18.66
C LYS A 64 -5.12 6.88 17.66
N GLU A 65 -6.29 7.13 17.05
CA GLU A 65 -6.46 8.09 15.94
C GLU A 65 -5.93 9.49 16.25
N ALA A 66 -6.22 10.03 17.43
CA ALA A 66 -5.79 11.37 17.84
C ALA A 66 -4.25 11.49 17.97
N GLU A 67 -3.60 10.45 18.49
CA GLU A 67 -2.14 10.42 18.59
C GLU A 67 -1.48 10.30 17.21
N LEU A 68 -2.07 9.50 16.31
CA LEU A 68 -1.60 9.36 14.93
C LEU A 68 -1.75 10.67 14.15
N GLU A 69 -2.87 11.36 14.32
CA GLU A 69 -3.09 12.69 13.76
C GLU A 69 -2.03 13.67 14.22
N ALA A 70 -1.81 13.77 15.53
CA ALA A 70 -0.84 14.68 16.11
C ALA A 70 0.57 14.41 15.57
N LEU A 71 0.95 13.14 15.43
CA LEU A 71 2.21 12.70 14.84
C LEU A 71 2.35 13.17 13.39
N ILE A 72 1.33 12.94 12.55
CA ILE A 72 1.35 13.34 11.14
C ILE A 72 1.43 14.88 11.02
N LEU A 73 0.60 15.62 11.75
CA LEU A 73 0.59 17.08 11.75
C LEU A 73 1.93 17.67 12.21
N ALA A 74 2.60 17.05 13.19
CA ALA A 74 3.94 17.43 13.61
C ALA A 74 4.95 17.32 12.45
N GLN A 75 4.83 16.30 11.59
CA GLN A 75 5.72 16.17 10.42
C GLN A 75 5.47 17.25 9.36
N TYR A 76 4.21 17.66 9.16
CA TYR A 76 3.88 18.80 8.31
C TYR A 76 4.50 20.10 8.81
N ARG A 77 4.47 20.35 10.13
CA ARG A 77 5.09 21.52 10.76
C ARG A 77 6.61 21.49 10.62
N ALA A 78 7.25 20.37 10.96
CA ALA A 78 8.70 20.20 10.83
C ALA A 78 9.21 20.46 9.40
N ARG A 79 8.47 20.04 8.37
CA ARG A 79 8.80 20.34 6.98
C ARG A 79 8.74 21.85 6.67
N ARG A 80 7.72 22.55 7.19
CA ARG A 80 7.56 24.00 6.99
C ARG A 80 8.71 24.78 7.63
N ASP A 81 9.03 24.46 8.88
CA ASP A 81 10.08 25.16 9.64
C ASP A 81 11.47 24.98 9.00
N ARG A 82 11.70 23.83 8.36
CA ARG A 82 12.91 23.61 7.56
C ARG A 82 12.92 24.38 6.23
N SER A 83 11.73 24.65 5.67
CA SER A 83 11.58 25.44 4.45
C SER A 83 11.77 26.94 4.70
N THR A 84 11.51 27.43 5.92
CA THR A 84 11.75 28.81 6.34
C THR A 84 13.18 29.06 6.83
N SER A 85 13.86 28.05 7.37
CA SER A 85 15.26 28.14 7.82
C SER A 85 16.30 27.91 6.71
N GLY A 86 15.92 27.28 5.59
CA GLY A 86 16.72 27.22 4.37
C GLY A 86 16.38 28.40 3.46
N GLY A 87 17.24 29.41 3.39
CA GLY A 87 17.06 30.55 2.49
C GLY A 87 16.92 30.11 1.03
N PHE A 88 15.69 30.07 0.52
CA PHE A 88 15.40 29.88 -0.90
C PHE A 88 14.63 31.09 -1.43
N ARG A 89 15.40 32.07 -1.94
CA ARG A 89 14.95 32.98 -3.00
C ARG A 89 14.90 32.18 -4.30
N GLY A 90 13.71 31.89 -4.78
CA GLY A 90 13.48 31.52 -6.18
C GLY A 90 13.00 32.75 -6.93
N ASP A 91 13.79 33.22 -7.88
CA ASP A 91 13.55 34.47 -8.62
C ASP A 91 12.18 34.50 -9.30
N HIS A 92 11.51 35.63 -9.08
CA HIS A 92 10.29 36.03 -9.76
C HIS A 92 10.63 36.71 -11.09
N HIS A 93 10.28 36.09 -12.22
CA HIS A 93 9.94 36.84 -13.44
C HIS A 93 8.84 36.14 -14.23
N HIS A 94 7.59 36.41 -13.85
CA HIS A 94 6.55 37.01 -14.70
C HIS A 94 5.22 37.06 -13.94
N ARG A 95 4.74 38.28 -13.70
CA ARG A 95 3.48 38.60 -13.00
C ARG A 95 2.27 38.02 -13.76
N ARG A 96 1.56 37.05 -13.18
CA ARG A 96 0.08 36.96 -13.22
C ARG A 96 -0.44 36.36 -11.90
N LYS A 97 -1.46 37.04 -11.36
CA LYS A 97 -2.23 36.85 -10.12
C LYS A 97 -1.74 35.81 -9.10
N ARG A 98 -1.39 36.32 -7.92
CA ARG A 98 -1.12 35.57 -6.69
C ARG A 98 -2.37 34.80 -6.25
N GLU A 99 -2.40 33.50 -6.48
CA GLU A 99 -3.08 32.57 -5.58
C GLU A 99 -2.01 32.08 -4.59
N ASN A 100 -2.22 32.42 -3.33
CA ASN A 100 -1.41 32.04 -2.19
C ASN A 100 -1.20 30.51 -2.21
N PRO A 101 0.02 29.95 -2.05
CA PRO A 101 0.20 28.53 -1.78
C PRO A 101 -0.12 28.28 -0.31
N GLN A 102 -1.35 28.58 0.10
CA GLN A 102 -1.89 28.10 1.35
C GLN A 102 -2.00 26.57 1.23
N CYS A 103 -1.57 25.90 2.28
CA CYS A 103 -1.77 24.48 2.52
C CYS A 103 -3.11 24.02 1.91
N PRO A 104 -3.15 22.93 1.12
CA PRO A 104 -4.44 22.40 0.73
C PRO A 104 -5.22 22.11 2.03
N PRO A 105 -6.49 22.52 2.14
CA PRO A 105 -7.38 22.10 3.21
C PRO A 105 -7.59 20.59 3.03
N GLY A 106 -6.71 19.82 3.66
CA GLY A 106 -6.53 18.40 3.39
C GLY A 106 -6.13 17.58 4.61
N GLY A 107 -5.96 18.21 5.77
CA GLY A 107 -5.77 17.53 7.06
C GLY A 107 -6.92 16.56 7.31
N ASP A 108 -8.16 17.07 7.26
CA ASP A 108 -9.38 16.30 7.54
C ASP A 108 -9.59 15.06 6.65
N GLY A 109 -9.07 15.07 5.43
CA GLY A 109 -9.26 13.98 4.46
C GLY A 109 -8.34 12.78 4.67
N ALA A 110 -7.06 13.02 5.01
CA ALA A 110 -6.12 11.97 5.39
C ALA A 110 -6.48 11.40 6.77
N LEU A 111 -7.04 12.25 7.63
CA LEU A 111 -7.57 11.91 8.95
C LEU A 111 -8.84 11.07 8.92
N ALA A 112 -9.80 11.41 8.05
CA ALA A 112 -11.02 10.62 7.90
C ALA A 112 -10.76 9.25 7.24
N VAL A 113 -9.61 9.09 6.58
CA VAL A 113 -9.08 7.78 6.17
C VAL A 113 -8.55 7.06 7.39
N ALA A 114 -7.70 7.68 8.23
CA ALA A 114 -7.24 7.06 9.47
C ALA A 114 -8.40 6.60 10.39
N GLY A 115 -9.46 7.39 10.56
CA GLY A 115 -10.61 7.03 11.41
C GLY A 115 -11.64 6.06 10.80
N ARG A 116 -11.62 5.82 9.49
CA ARG A 116 -12.34 4.70 8.84
C ARG A 116 -11.47 3.46 8.65
N PHE A 117 -10.15 3.66 8.58
CA PHE A 117 -9.10 2.64 8.58
C PHE A 117 -9.09 1.86 9.91
N CYS A 118 -9.30 2.53 11.04
CA CYS A 118 -9.41 1.87 12.36
C CYS A 118 -10.64 0.96 12.51
N ARG A 119 -11.82 1.41 12.03
CA ARG A 119 -13.07 0.64 12.21
C ARG A 119 -13.10 -0.67 11.44
N ARG A 120 -12.37 -0.78 10.32
CA ARG A 120 -12.22 -2.03 9.55
C ARG A 120 -11.01 -2.88 9.97
N GLN A 121 -9.98 -2.30 10.61
CA GLN A 121 -8.87 -3.06 11.21
C GLN A 121 -9.31 -4.00 12.35
N ARG A 122 -10.46 -3.76 13.00
CA ARG A 122 -11.09 -4.69 13.95
C ARG A 122 -11.34 -6.10 13.42
N ARG A 123 -11.29 -6.30 12.11
CA ARG A 123 -11.43 -7.63 11.47
C ARG A 123 -10.24 -8.01 10.57
N ALA A 124 -9.24 -7.14 10.40
CA ALA A 124 -8.19 -7.29 9.40
C ALA A 124 -6.77 -7.20 10.01
N ALA A 125 -6.56 -7.90 11.13
CA ALA A 125 -5.22 -8.26 11.63
C ALA A 125 -4.54 -9.34 10.77
N SER A 126 -4.92 -9.50 9.50
CA SER A 126 -4.29 -10.43 8.56
C SER A 126 -3.74 -9.63 7.39
N GLY A 127 -2.41 -9.54 7.35
CA GLY A 127 -1.67 -8.62 6.51
C GLY A 127 -1.76 -8.91 5.02
N VAL A 128 -1.91 -7.84 4.24
CA VAL A 128 -1.41 -7.74 2.85
C VAL A 128 -0.88 -6.33 2.61
N GLY A 129 0.13 -5.90 3.37
CA GLY A 129 0.83 -4.65 3.07
C GLY A 129 1.40 -4.69 1.63
N HIS A 130 0.97 -3.77 0.78
CA HIS A 130 1.55 -3.54 -0.55
C HIS A 130 2.92 -2.83 -0.41
N CYS A 131 3.93 -3.56 0.08
CA CYS A 131 5.29 -3.05 0.24
C CYS A 131 6.03 -3.05 -1.11
N ARG A 132 6.68 -1.95 -1.50
CA ARG A 132 7.48 -1.91 -2.75
C ARG A 132 8.70 -2.84 -2.77
N THR A 133 9.07 -3.47 -1.64
CA THR A 133 9.99 -4.62 -1.61
C THR A 133 9.43 -5.79 -2.41
N ARG A 134 8.11 -6.00 -2.41
CA ARG A 134 7.39 -6.88 -3.35
C ARG A 134 7.64 -6.49 -4.80
N ARG A 135 7.53 -5.19 -5.16
CA ARG A 135 7.78 -4.72 -6.54
C ARG A 135 9.24 -4.92 -6.98
N ARG A 136 10.20 -4.91 -6.05
CA ARG A 136 11.63 -5.18 -6.33
C ARG A 136 11.88 -6.68 -6.52
N ALA A 137 11.36 -7.51 -5.64
CA ALA A 137 11.36 -8.97 -5.80
C ALA A 137 10.64 -9.38 -7.09
N GLN A 138 9.52 -8.72 -7.42
CA GLN A 138 8.80 -8.85 -8.67
C GLN A 138 9.65 -8.42 -9.86
N THR A 139 10.37 -7.29 -9.78
CA THR A 139 11.26 -6.84 -10.85
C THR A 139 12.43 -7.79 -11.04
N LEU A 140 13.02 -8.28 -9.95
CA LEU A 140 14.08 -9.29 -9.96
C LEU A 140 13.60 -10.60 -10.59
N SER A 141 12.43 -11.08 -10.17
CA SER A 141 11.75 -12.25 -10.74
C SER A 141 11.48 -12.07 -12.23
N ARG A 142 11.02 -10.89 -12.66
CA ARG A 142 10.77 -10.57 -14.08
C ARG A 142 12.07 -10.50 -14.90
N GLN A 143 13.11 -9.88 -14.37
CA GLN A 143 14.38 -9.69 -15.07
C GLN A 143 15.16 -11.00 -15.22
N ARG A 144 15.09 -11.87 -14.20
CA ARG A 144 15.78 -13.15 -14.19
C ARG A 144 14.91 -14.32 -14.63
N MET A 145 13.62 -14.07 -14.90
CA MET A 145 12.62 -15.09 -15.22
C MET A 145 12.64 -16.25 -14.22
N CYS A 146 12.73 -15.92 -12.93
CA CYS A 146 12.92 -16.89 -11.85
C CYS A 146 11.93 -16.66 -10.70
N ARG A 147 11.83 -17.66 -9.81
CA ARG A 147 10.98 -17.58 -8.62
C ARG A 147 11.67 -16.84 -7.49
N VAL A 148 11.04 -15.78 -7.01
CA VAL A 148 11.56 -14.95 -5.90
C VAL A 148 10.57 -14.94 -4.76
N LEU A 149 10.98 -15.32 -3.56
CA LEU A 149 10.19 -15.18 -2.33
C LEU A 149 10.67 -13.97 -1.54
N ASN A 150 9.82 -12.96 -1.40
CA ASN A 150 10.08 -11.85 -0.48
C ASN A 150 9.42 -12.11 0.87
N ILE A 151 10.19 -11.97 1.94
CA ILE A 151 9.71 -12.07 3.33
C ILE A 151 9.89 -10.72 4.00
N ASP A 152 8.79 -10.04 4.30
CA ASP A 152 8.77 -8.75 4.97
C ASP A 152 8.55 -8.93 6.48
N ILE A 153 9.63 -8.85 7.25
CA ILE A 153 9.66 -9.16 8.68
C ILE A 153 9.60 -7.85 9.49
N GLY A 154 8.39 -7.54 9.97
CA GLY A 154 8.10 -6.38 10.80
C GLY A 154 8.20 -6.66 12.29
N GLY A 155 7.59 -5.79 13.09
CA GLY A 155 7.51 -5.97 14.54
C GLY A 155 6.48 -7.02 14.97
N GLY A 156 5.31 -7.07 14.35
CA GLY A 156 4.26 -8.05 14.70
C GLY A 156 4.20 -9.29 13.81
N THR A 157 4.52 -9.15 12.53
CA THR A 157 4.27 -10.20 11.52
C THR A 157 5.39 -10.32 10.49
N SER A 158 5.40 -11.46 9.81
CA SER A 158 6.25 -11.78 8.66
C SER A 158 5.34 -12.05 7.46
N ASN A 159 5.44 -11.23 6.41
CA ASN A 159 4.61 -11.33 5.22
C ASN A 159 5.39 -11.90 4.04
N TYR A 160 4.93 -13.01 3.49
CA TYR A 160 5.50 -13.72 2.36
C TYR A 160 4.82 -13.31 1.06
N ALA A 161 5.60 -13.11 0.01
CA ALA A 161 5.10 -12.94 -1.35
C ALA A 161 6.01 -13.67 -2.33
N LEU A 162 5.46 -14.68 -2.98
CA LEU A 162 6.13 -15.46 -4.02
C LEU A 162 5.82 -14.84 -5.38
N PHE A 163 6.87 -14.63 -6.17
CA PHE A 163 6.80 -14.14 -7.53
C PHE A 163 7.31 -15.21 -8.49
N ASP A 164 6.63 -15.37 -9.63
CA ASP A 164 7.08 -16.18 -10.76
C ASP A 164 7.05 -15.32 -12.03
N ALA A 165 8.21 -15.17 -12.69
CA ALA A 165 8.42 -14.29 -13.84
C ALA A 165 7.83 -12.87 -13.70
N GLY A 166 7.82 -12.32 -12.49
CA GLY A 166 7.26 -11.00 -12.20
C GLY A 166 5.76 -10.95 -11.95
N ASN A 167 5.08 -12.08 -11.85
CA ASN A 167 3.68 -12.17 -11.41
C ASN A 167 3.63 -12.68 -9.97
N VAL A 168 2.69 -12.20 -9.16
CA VAL A 168 2.46 -12.75 -7.81
C VAL A 168 1.82 -14.12 -7.97
N SER A 169 2.45 -15.17 -7.44
CA SER A 169 1.92 -16.53 -7.49
C SER A 169 1.27 -16.97 -6.17
N ALA A 170 1.78 -16.49 -5.03
CA ALA A 170 1.20 -16.77 -3.71
C ALA A 170 1.62 -15.73 -2.67
N THR A 171 0.85 -15.63 -1.59
CA THR A 171 1.18 -14.83 -0.41
C THR A 171 0.85 -15.59 0.87
N ALA A 172 1.59 -15.33 1.94
CA ALA A 172 1.29 -15.87 3.26
C ALA A 172 1.61 -14.84 4.35
N CYS A 173 0.99 -14.95 5.52
CA CYS A 173 1.28 -14.09 6.68
C CYS A 173 1.40 -14.92 7.95
N LEU A 174 2.50 -14.74 8.67
CA LEU A 174 2.81 -15.39 9.93
C LEU A 174 2.87 -14.34 11.05
N ASN A 175 2.20 -14.58 12.19
CA ASN A 175 2.28 -13.74 13.40
C ASN A 175 3.59 -13.97 14.16
N VAL A 176 4.71 -13.70 13.49
CA VAL A 176 6.07 -13.69 14.03
C VAL A 176 6.77 -12.41 13.56
N GLY A 177 7.26 -11.60 14.49
CA GLY A 177 8.00 -10.37 14.22
C GLY A 177 8.83 -9.91 15.43
N GLY A 178 9.69 -8.91 15.24
CA GLY A 178 10.68 -8.51 16.25
C GLY A 178 10.14 -7.93 17.55
N ARG A 179 8.91 -7.42 17.55
CA ARG A 179 8.27 -6.72 18.67
C ARG A 179 7.24 -7.55 19.40
N LEU A 180 7.15 -8.85 19.15
CA LEU A 180 6.27 -9.73 19.92
C LEU A 180 6.61 -9.74 21.42
N LEU A 181 7.88 -9.49 21.76
CA LEU A 181 8.34 -9.18 23.11
C LEU A 181 8.96 -7.78 23.11
N GLU A 182 8.37 -6.87 23.87
CA GLU A 182 8.93 -5.54 24.10
C GLU A 182 9.88 -5.58 25.30
N THR A 183 10.99 -4.86 25.21
CA THR A 183 12.04 -4.82 26.23
C THR A 183 12.34 -3.40 26.71
N ASP A 184 12.90 -3.27 27.90
CA ASP A 184 13.58 -2.05 28.30
C ASP A 184 14.99 -1.96 27.69
N ALA A 185 15.69 -0.85 27.94
CA ALA A 185 17.05 -0.64 27.43
C ALA A 185 18.09 -1.62 28.00
N GLN A 186 17.74 -2.41 29.02
CA GLN A 186 18.58 -3.45 29.62
C GLN A 186 18.21 -4.86 29.13
N GLY A 187 17.25 -4.97 28.21
CA GLY A 187 16.79 -6.24 27.64
C GLY A 187 15.82 -7.02 28.53
N ARG A 188 15.26 -6.40 29.59
CA ARG A 188 14.20 -7.04 30.38
C ARG A 188 12.88 -6.89 29.65
N VAL A 189 12.12 -7.98 29.54
CA VAL A 189 10.80 -7.93 28.90
C VAL A 189 9.85 -7.09 29.75
N VAL A 190 9.23 -6.10 29.12
CA VAL A 190 8.20 -5.24 29.73
C VAL A 190 6.80 -5.62 29.28
N HIS A 191 6.67 -6.25 28.12
CA HIS A 191 5.39 -6.68 27.57
C HIS A 191 5.58 -7.83 26.56
N ALA A 192 4.58 -8.71 26.50
CA ALA A 192 4.46 -9.72 25.44
C ALA A 192 3.10 -9.61 24.79
N HIS A 193 3.08 -9.55 23.46
CA HIS A 193 1.84 -9.67 22.69
C HIS A 193 1.37 -11.13 22.68
N PRO A 194 0.07 -11.41 22.45
CA PRO A 194 -0.46 -12.77 22.51
C PRO A 194 0.29 -13.81 21.65
N PRO A 195 0.73 -13.50 20.41
CA PRO A 195 1.57 -14.43 19.63
C PRO A 195 2.93 -14.70 20.28
N GLY A 196 3.55 -13.67 20.89
CA GLY A 196 4.80 -13.80 21.64
C GLY A 196 4.66 -14.71 22.86
N GLN A 197 3.59 -14.54 23.64
CA GLN A 197 3.29 -15.42 24.78
C GLN A 197 3.11 -16.87 24.32
N ARG A 198 2.40 -17.13 23.21
CA ARG A 198 2.25 -18.50 22.68
C ARG A 198 3.58 -19.17 22.34
N ILE A 199 4.54 -18.41 21.79
CA ILE A 199 5.87 -18.93 21.46
C ILE A 199 6.66 -19.24 22.74
N VAL A 200 6.58 -18.36 23.73
CA VAL A 200 7.22 -18.55 25.05
C VAL A 200 6.63 -19.77 25.76
N ASP A 201 5.30 -19.91 25.76
CA ASP A 201 4.60 -21.05 26.36
C ASP A 201 4.98 -22.38 25.69
N ALA A 202 5.14 -22.38 24.37
CA ALA A 202 5.56 -23.56 23.62
C ALA A 202 7.01 -23.99 23.92
N LEU A 203 7.87 -23.06 24.33
CA LEU A 203 9.28 -23.35 24.67
C LEU A 203 9.48 -23.73 26.13
N PHE A 204 8.76 -23.08 27.05
CA PHE A 204 9.06 -23.14 28.49
C PHE A 204 7.89 -23.65 29.34
N GLY A 205 6.72 -23.89 28.73
CA GLY A 205 5.51 -24.35 29.40
C GLY A 205 4.43 -23.27 29.49
N ALA A 206 3.17 -23.71 29.48
CA ALA A 206 2.02 -22.81 29.48
C ALA A 206 1.99 -21.89 30.72
N GLY A 207 1.74 -20.60 30.48
CA GLY A 207 1.67 -19.60 31.54
C GLY A 207 3.05 -19.13 32.03
N THR A 208 4.11 -19.35 31.24
CA THR A 208 5.44 -18.87 31.59
C THR A 208 5.45 -17.35 31.73
N ASN A 209 5.99 -16.85 32.84
CA ASN A 209 6.09 -15.42 33.07
C ASN A 209 7.17 -14.79 32.17
N VAL A 210 6.72 -14.13 31.10
CA VAL A 210 7.58 -13.44 30.12
C VAL A 210 8.49 -12.38 30.75
N LEU A 211 8.05 -11.73 31.83
CA LEU A 211 8.81 -10.68 32.50
C LEU A 211 10.05 -11.22 33.23
N ALA A 212 10.09 -12.53 33.49
CA ALA A 212 11.19 -13.21 34.16
C ALA A 212 12.17 -13.89 33.18
N LEU A 213 12.00 -13.70 31.87
CA LEU A 213 12.88 -14.31 30.88
C LEU A 213 14.29 -13.74 30.97
N THR A 214 15.27 -14.63 31.02
CA THR A 214 16.70 -14.30 30.92
C THR A 214 17.08 -13.98 29.47
N ALA A 215 18.20 -13.26 29.27
CA ALA A 215 18.74 -13.00 27.93
C ALA A 215 19.01 -14.30 27.12
N GLY A 216 19.41 -15.37 27.80
CA GLY A 216 19.59 -16.69 27.20
C GLY A 216 18.26 -17.29 26.72
N GLN A 217 17.18 -17.14 27.49
CA GLN A 217 15.84 -17.58 27.08
C GLN A 217 15.28 -16.71 25.95
N LEU A 218 15.50 -15.39 25.96
CA LEU A 218 15.13 -14.52 24.84
C LEU A 218 15.82 -14.92 23.54
N SER A 219 17.09 -15.32 23.62
CA SER A 219 17.82 -15.85 22.47
C SER A 219 17.20 -17.16 21.97
N GLN A 220 16.71 -18.03 22.86
CA GLN A 220 15.99 -19.25 22.47
C GLN A 220 14.63 -18.93 21.80
N VAL A 221 13.90 -17.94 22.31
CA VAL A 221 12.66 -17.44 21.68
C VAL A 221 12.93 -16.92 20.27
N ALA A 222 13.96 -16.09 20.11
CA ALA A 222 14.37 -15.58 18.80
C ALA A 222 14.76 -16.69 17.81
N ARG A 223 15.48 -17.73 18.27
CA ARG A 223 15.78 -18.92 17.46
C ARG A 223 14.54 -19.69 17.05
N ARG A 224 13.57 -19.85 17.96
CA ARG A 224 12.30 -20.50 17.61
C ARG A 224 11.51 -19.68 16.60
N MET A 225 11.48 -18.36 16.75
CA MET A 225 10.85 -17.45 15.80
C MET A 225 11.50 -17.52 14.42
N ALA A 226 12.83 -17.56 14.34
CA ALA A 226 13.55 -17.77 13.09
C ALA A 226 13.19 -19.12 12.45
N ALA A 227 13.13 -20.20 13.23
CA ALA A 227 12.72 -21.51 12.75
C ALA A 227 11.28 -21.51 12.22
N LEU A 228 10.33 -20.86 12.91
CA LEU A 228 8.95 -20.71 12.45
C LEU A 228 8.86 -19.97 11.11
N ILE A 229 9.70 -18.95 10.89
CA ILE A 229 9.79 -18.25 9.59
C ILE A 229 10.27 -19.21 8.50
N VAL A 230 11.29 -20.01 8.78
CA VAL A 230 11.86 -20.96 7.81
C VAL A 230 10.91 -22.13 7.52
N GLU A 231 10.14 -22.59 8.51
CA GLU A 231 9.10 -23.63 8.31
C GLU A 231 8.09 -23.22 7.22
N VAL A 232 7.74 -21.93 7.10
CA VAL A 232 6.85 -21.43 6.05
C VAL A 232 7.51 -21.48 4.67
N ILE A 233 8.82 -21.27 4.59
CA ILE A 233 9.59 -21.38 3.34
C ILE A 233 9.65 -22.84 2.89
N ASP A 234 9.91 -23.75 3.83
CA ASP A 234 10.03 -25.20 3.57
C ASP A 234 8.67 -25.86 3.30
N GLY A 235 7.56 -25.26 3.76
CA GLY A 235 6.21 -25.80 3.65
C GLY A 235 5.87 -26.88 4.69
N THR A 236 6.77 -27.16 5.64
CA THR A 236 6.58 -28.15 6.71
C THR A 236 6.31 -27.45 8.04
N LEU A 237 5.06 -27.05 8.26
CA LEU A 237 4.65 -26.27 9.43
C LEU A 237 4.43 -27.15 10.67
N SER A 238 5.08 -26.79 11.78
CA SER A 238 4.75 -27.31 13.11
C SER A 238 3.35 -26.87 13.57
N PRO A 239 2.74 -27.53 14.57
CA PRO A 239 1.46 -27.10 15.15
C PRO A 239 1.48 -25.65 15.65
N LEU A 240 2.63 -25.20 16.18
CA LEU A 240 2.81 -23.81 16.60
C LEU A 240 2.77 -22.85 15.40
N ALA A 241 3.46 -23.18 14.30
CA ALA A 241 3.44 -22.36 13.09
C ALA A 241 2.02 -22.26 12.51
N GLN A 242 1.31 -23.40 12.42
CA GLN A 242 -0.09 -23.43 11.95
C GLN A 242 -0.99 -22.53 12.81
N GLY A 243 -0.86 -22.57 14.14
CA GLY A 243 -1.61 -21.71 15.05
C GLY A 243 -1.22 -20.22 15.03
N LEU A 244 -0.13 -19.87 14.35
CA LEU A 244 0.36 -18.50 14.17
C LEU A 244 0.17 -17.97 12.73
N MET A 245 -0.24 -18.82 11.78
CA MET A 245 -0.62 -18.36 10.45
C MET A 245 -1.86 -17.45 10.52
N GLN A 246 -1.88 -16.41 9.70
CA GLN A 246 -3.00 -15.47 9.58
C GLN A 246 -3.74 -15.59 8.24
N THR A 247 -3.14 -16.29 7.28
CA THR A 247 -3.66 -16.53 5.94
C THR A 247 -3.37 -17.99 5.57
N GLU A 248 -3.80 -18.39 4.38
CA GLU A 248 -3.36 -19.63 3.76
C GLU A 248 -1.82 -19.71 3.67
N VAL A 249 -1.34 -20.96 3.60
CA VAL A 249 0.09 -21.29 3.50
C VAL A 249 0.58 -21.14 2.06
N LEU A 250 1.89 -21.06 1.87
CA LEU A 250 2.46 -21.09 0.52
C LEU A 250 2.17 -22.45 -0.16
N PRO A 251 1.96 -22.47 -1.49
CA PRO A 251 1.70 -23.71 -2.21
C PRO A 251 2.83 -24.73 -2.01
N ALA A 252 2.43 -25.98 -1.71
CA ALA A 252 3.38 -27.07 -1.51
C ALA A 252 4.20 -27.36 -2.79
N GLY A 253 5.48 -27.69 -2.61
CA GLY A 253 6.36 -28.10 -3.70
C GLY A 253 6.93 -26.97 -4.57
N ILE A 254 6.57 -25.70 -4.32
CA ILE A 254 7.15 -24.56 -5.04
C ILE A 254 8.32 -23.99 -4.24
N GLN A 255 9.55 -24.30 -4.68
CA GLN A 255 10.76 -23.75 -4.06
C GLN A 255 11.17 -22.43 -4.73
N PRO A 256 11.44 -21.36 -3.95
CA PRO A 256 11.99 -20.14 -4.50
C PRO A 256 13.46 -20.30 -4.85
N GLU A 257 13.89 -19.72 -5.97
CA GLU A 257 15.29 -19.70 -6.41
C GLU A 257 16.08 -18.57 -5.75
N VAL A 258 15.38 -17.52 -5.31
CA VAL A 258 15.94 -16.37 -4.58
C VAL A 258 15.00 -16.01 -3.43
N ILE A 259 15.59 -15.73 -2.27
CA ILE A 259 14.86 -15.20 -1.11
C ILE A 259 15.34 -13.77 -0.85
N THR A 260 14.40 -12.85 -0.60
CA THR A 260 14.73 -11.49 -0.19
C THR A 260 14.08 -11.19 1.14
N LEU A 261 14.85 -10.66 2.10
CA LEU A 261 14.34 -10.23 3.39
C LEU A 261 14.13 -8.71 3.40
N SER A 262 13.00 -8.26 3.93
CA SER A 262 12.69 -6.84 4.15
C SER A 262 12.11 -6.60 5.54
N GLY A 263 11.77 -5.34 5.83
CA GLY A 263 11.21 -4.93 7.11
C GLY A 263 12.29 -4.59 8.13
N GLY A 264 11.87 -4.21 9.35
CA GLY A 264 12.80 -3.80 10.41
C GLY A 264 13.80 -4.89 10.77
N VAL A 265 13.34 -6.13 10.83
CA VAL A 265 14.21 -7.29 11.13
C VAL A 265 15.06 -7.65 9.91
N GLY A 266 14.53 -7.54 8.68
CA GLY A 266 15.32 -7.74 7.46
C GLY A 266 16.49 -6.74 7.33
N GLU A 267 16.34 -5.53 7.87
CA GLU A 267 17.44 -4.55 7.95
C GLU A 267 18.43 -4.86 9.04
N CYS A 268 17.97 -5.29 10.22
CA CYS A 268 18.85 -5.80 11.27
C CYS A 268 19.64 -7.03 10.77
N TYR A 269 19.05 -7.85 9.90
CA TYR A 269 19.73 -8.98 9.28
C TYR A 269 20.88 -8.49 8.38
N ARG A 270 20.64 -7.43 7.60
CA ARG A 270 21.65 -6.85 6.69
C ARG A 270 22.73 -6.07 7.44
N HIS A 271 22.34 -5.32 8.46
CA HIS A 271 23.20 -4.47 9.26
C HIS A 271 22.93 -4.77 10.74
N GLN A 272 23.62 -5.77 11.27
CA GLN A 272 23.45 -6.18 12.67
C GLN A 272 23.83 -5.04 13.62
N PRO A 273 22.90 -4.56 14.45
CA PRO A 273 23.21 -3.54 15.44
C PRO A 273 24.10 -4.14 16.54
N ALA A 274 24.99 -3.31 17.10
CA ALA A 274 25.86 -3.74 18.20
C ALA A 274 25.08 -4.01 19.49
N ASP A 275 24.03 -3.23 19.74
CA ASP A 275 23.12 -3.41 20.88
C ASP A 275 21.88 -4.21 20.43
N PRO A 276 21.66 -5.42 21.00
CA PRO A 276 20.53 -6.27 20.65
C PRO A 276 19.16 -5.74 21.10
N PHE A 277 19.12 -4.69 21.94
CA PHE A 277 17.87 -4.11 22.47
C PHE A 277 17.68 -2.64 22.07
N CYS A 278 18.42 -2.15 21.08
CA CYS A 278 18.40 -0.75 20.65
C CYS A 278 17.03 -0.24 20.15
N PHE A 279 16.09 -1.14 19.85
CA PHE A 279 14.73 -0.83 19.44
C PHE A 279 13.67 -1.12 20.51
N SER A 280 14.09 -1.43 21.74
CA SER A 280 13.21 -1.82 22.85
C SER A 280 12.35 -3.04 22.50
N ASP A 281 12.92 -3.96 21.72
CA ASP A 281 12.31 -5.22 21.30
C ASP A 281 13.37 -6.29 21.02
N ILE A 282 12.95 -7.48 20.60
CA ILE A 282 13.84 -8.61 20.28
C ILE A 282 14.13 -8.74 18.78
N GLY A 283 13.82 -7.72 17.97
CA GLY A 283 14.03 -7.71 16.53
C GLY A 283 15.47 -7.96 16.11
N PRO A 284 16.47 -7.31 16.74
CA PRO A 284 17.88 -7.62 16.49
C PRO A 284 18.26 -9.06 16.81
N LEU A 285 17.75 -9.62 17.93
CA LEU A 285 17.99 -11.02 18.28
C LEU A 285 17.39 -11.97 17.25
N LEU A 286 16.19 -11.68 16.75
CA LEU A 286 15.56 -12.45 15.67
C LEU A 286 16.38 -12.37 14.37
N ALA A 287 16.90 -11.20 14.03
CA ALA A 287 17.77 -11.05 12.86
C ALA A 287 19.05 -11.87 12.97
N THR A 288 19.71 -11.86 14.13
CA THR A 288 20.86 -12.72 14.42
C THR A 288 20.49 -14.20 14.30
N ALA A 289 19.36 -14.61 14.88
CA ALA A 289 18.89 -15.99 14.81
C ALA A 289 18.58 -16.44 13.37
N LEU A 290 18.00 -15.57 12.54
CA LEU A 290 17.81 -15.84 11.11
C LEU A 290 19.16 -15.96 10.39
N HIS A 291 20.13 -15.09 10.72
CA HIS A 291 21.47 -15.15 10.13
C HIS A 291 22.20 -16.44 10.49
N GLU A 292 21.92 -17.00 11.67
CA GLU A 292 22.49 -18.25 12.18
C GLU A 292 21.73 -19.51 11.76
N HIS A 293 20.53 -19.37 11.19
CA HIS A 293 19.67 -20.50 10.88
C HIS A 293 20.27 -21.39 9.77
N PRO A 294 20.58 -22.68 10.03
CA PRO A 294 21.32 -23.53 9.08
C PRO A 294 20.66 -23.62 7.70
N ARG A 295 19.36 -23.92 7.66
CA ARG A 295 18.59 -24.00 6.40
C ARG A 295 18.56 -22.70 5.61
N LEU A 296 18.49 -21.55 6.28
CA LEU A 296 18.40 -20.25 5.61
C LEU A 296 19.76 -19.84 5.02
N ARG A 297 20.87 -20.24 5.65
CA ARG A 297 22.23 -20.05 5.14
C ARG A 297 22.52 -20.83 3.86
N GLU A 298 21.86 -21.97 3.67
CA GLU A 298 21.96 -22.78 2.46
C GLU A 298 21.13 -22.20 1.30
N MET A 299 20.18 -21.31 1.58
CA MET A 299 19.31 -20.68 0.59
C MET A 299 19.98 -19.45 -0.03
N ASN A 300 19.57 -19.13 -1.26
CA ASN A 300 20.04 -17.95 -2.00
C ASN A 300 19.36 -16.67 -1.50
N VAL A 301 19.77 -16.20 -0.31
CA VAL A 301 19.30 -14.95 0.27
C VAL A 301 20.02 -13.77 -0.37
N GLN A 302 19.28 -12.88 -1.03
CA GLN A 302 19.81 -11.69 -1.69
C GLN A 302 19.27 -10.41 -1.07
N PHE A 303 20.13 -9.39 -1.07
CA PHE A 303 19.77 -8.04 -0.65
C PHE A 303 19.73 -7.13 -1.87
N PRO A 304 18.57 -6.55 -2.21
CA PRO A 304 18.55 -5.44 -3.14
C PRO A 304 19.36 -4.26 -2.55
N THR A 305 20.00 -3.48 -3.41
CA THR A 305 21.03 -2.49 -3.06
C THR A 305 20.58 -1.35 -2.12
N GLN A 306 19.30 -1.23 -1.74
CA GLN A 306 18.81 -0.11 -0.89
C GLN A 306 17.76 -0.51 0.17
N THR A 307 17.86 0.19 1.32
CA THR A 307 17.37 -0.10 2.69
C THR A 307 15.89 0.19 3.01
N VAL A 308 15.46 -0.15 4.25
CA VAL A 308 14.13 0.04 4.90
C VAL A 308 13.37 1.31 4.57
N ARG A 309 14.08 2.41 4.32
CA ARG A 309 13.48 3.71 4.02
C ARG A 309 12.73 3.74 2.69
N ALA A 310 12.91 2.73 1.84
CA ALA A 310 12.28 2.64 0.53
C ALA A 310 10.77 2.31 0.56
N THR A 311 10.23 1.76 1.65
CA THR A 311 8.81 1.36 1.76
C THR A 311 7.87 2.56 1.72
N VAL A 312 8.28 3.65 2.35
CA VAL A 312 7.51 4.90 2.47
C VAL A 312 7.75 5.82 1.28
N ILE A 313 8.97 5.82 0.75
CA ILE A 313 9.28 6.45 -0.56
C ILE A 313 8.44 5.74 -1.63
N GLY A 314 8.29 4.44 -1.43
CA GLY A 314 7.35 3.52 -2.01
C GLY A 314 5.92 4.03 -2.09
N ALA A 315 5.24 4.03 -0.96
CA ALA A 315 3.84 4.44 -0.86
C ALA A 315 3.62 5.94 -1.13
N GLY A 316 4.59 6.82 -0.86
CA GLY A 316 4.40 8.26 -0.95
C GLY A 316 4.68 8.95 -2.26
N VAL A 317 5.58 8.37 -3.06
CA VAL A 317 6.08 9.03 -4.26
C VAL A 317 5.47 8.42 -5.54
N HIS A 318 4.76 7.29 -5.44
CA HIS A 318 4.14 6.62 -6.60
C HIS A 318 2.71 6.07 -6.39
N THR A 319 2.02 6.41 -5.30
CA THR A 319 0.55 6.25 -5.23
C THR A 319 -0.17 7.30 -6.07
N LEU A 320 0.46 8.46 -6.26
CA LEU A 320 0.01 9.45 -7.23
C LEU A 320 0.35 8.98 -8.64
N SER A 321 -0.68 8.57 -9.37
CA SER A 321 -0.68 8.33 -10.80
C SER A 321 -1.27 9.54 -11.54
N LEU A 322 -1.17 9.50 -12.86
CA LEU A 322 -1.90 10.39 -13.75
C LEU A 322 -2.86 9.54 -14.56
N SER A 323 -4.03 10.10 -14.88
CA SER A 323 -4.88 9.51 -15.91
C SER A 323 -4.20 9.58 -17.29
N GLY A 324 -4.75 8.81 -18.23
CA GLY A 324 -4.55 9.06 -19.65
C GLY A 324 -4.96 10.48 -20.04
N SER A 325 -4.51 10.91 -21.22
CA SER A 325 -4.86 12.20 -21.83
C SER A 325 -6.20 12.22 -22.55
N THR A 326 -6.82 11.05 -22.63
CA THR A 326 -8.03 10.74 -23.37
C THR A 326 -9.20 10.52 -22.42
N ILE A 327 -9.20 11.13 -21.24
CA ILE A 327 -10.33 11.03 -20.30
C ILE A 327 -11.59 11.77 -20.78
N TRP A 328 -12.73 11.42 -20.15
CA TRP A 328 -13.98 12.17 -20.25
C TRP A 328 -14.37 12.74 -18.89
N LEU A 329 -14.66 14.04 -18.83
CA LEU A 329 -15.11 14.73 -17.61
C LEU A 329 -16.23 15.71 -17.95
N GLU A 330 -17.44 15.46 -17.45
CA GLU A 330 -18.57 16.36 -17.66
C GLU A 330 -19.50 16.39 -16.44
N GLY A 331 -19.74 17.60 -15.91
CA GLY A 331 -20.69 17.82 -14.81
C GLY A 331 -20.25 17.29 -13.43
N VAL A 332 -19.04 16.70 -13.33
CA VAL A 332 -18.55 16.10 -12.08
C VAL A 332 -17.84 17.15 -11.21
N PRO A 333 -18.24 17.35 -9.94
CA PRO A 333 -17.59 18.30 -9.04
C PRO A 333 -16.27 17.73 -8.53
N LEU A 334 -15.17 18.04 -9.21
CA LEU A 334 -13.81 17.68 -8.80
C LEU A 334 -13.21 18.75 -7.85
N PRO A 335 -12.35 18.38 -6.89
CA PRO A 335 -11.79 17.05 -6.67
C PRO A 335 -12.70 16.11 -5.86
N LEU A 336 -12.64 14.82 -6.16
CA LEU A 336 -13.29 13.76 -5.39
C LEU A 336 -12.26 12.98 -4.58
N ARG A 337 -12.63 12.53 -3.38
CA ARG A 337 -11.72 11.84 -2.45
C ARG A 337 -12.37 10.60 -1.88
N ASN A 338 -11.56 9.57 -1.65
CA ASN A 338 -11.90 8.32 -0.98
C ASN A 338 -13.04 7.57 -1.64
N LEU A 339 -13.01 7.47 -2.97
CA LEU A 339 -14.02 6.72 -3.71
C LEU A 339 -13.64 5.24 -3.74
N PRO A 340 -14.45 4.33 -3.18
CA PRO A 340 -14.22 2.89 -3.34
C PRO A 340 -14.36 2.46 -4.80
N VAL A 341 -13.48 1.57 -5.26
CA VAL A 341 -13.53 1.03 -6.61
C VAL A 341 -14.13 -0.37 -6.61
N ALA A 342 -15.28 -0.53 -7.29
CA ALA A 342 -15.92 -1.81 -7.50
C ALA A 342 -15.31 -2.50 -8.74
N ILE A 343 -14.55 -3.56 -8.50
CA ILE A 343 -13.86 -4.32 -9.55
C ILE A 343 -14.61 -5.60 -9.86
N PRO A 344 -15.14 -5.76 -11.08
CA PRO A 344 -15.83 -6.98 -11.47
C PRO A 344 -14.83 -8.15 -11.57
N GLN A 345 -15.16 -9.28 -10.95
CA GLN A 345 -14.34 -10.50 -11.04
C GLN A 345 -14.59 -11.26 -12.36
N ASP A 346 -15.77 -11.11 -12.94
CA ASP A 346 -16.17 -11.74 -14.20
C ASP A 346 -16.56 -10.66 -15.23
N ALA A 347 -16.07 -10.81 -16.45
CA ALA A 347 -16.35 -9.93 -17.58
C ALA A 347 -17.55 -10.39 -18.42
N ALA A 348 -18.07 -11.60 -18.21
CA ALA A 348 -19.19 -12.14 -18.97
C ALA A 348 -20.53 -11.47 -18.63
N ASP A 349 -20.76 -11.14 -17.36
CA ASP A 349 -21.95 -10.45 -16.86
C ASP A 349 -21.57 -9.26 -15.96
N LEU A 350 -21.16 -8.17 -16.61
CA LEU A 350 -20.67 -6.97 -15.95
C LEU A 350 -21.66 -6.37 -14.94
N PRO A 351 -22.98 -6.20 -15.23
CA PRO A 351 -23.91 -5.61 -14.27
C PRO A 351 -23.98 -6.39 -12.95
N ASN A 352 -24.07 -7.72 -13.01
CA ASN A 352 -24.11 -8.52 -11.79
C ASN A 352 -22.74 -8.58 -11.10
N ALA A 353 -21.63 -8.61 -11.86
CA ALA A 353 -20.29 -8.57 -11.29
C ALA A 353 -19.99 -7.26 -10.54
N TRP A 354 -20.44 -6.11 -11.06
CA TRP A 354 -20.34 -4.82 -10.35
C TRP A 354 -21.19 -4.81 -9.08
N LEU A 355 -22.42 -5.33 -9.13
CA LEU A 355 -23.28 -5.44 -7.96
C LEU A 355 -22.64 -6.31 -6.86
N GLN A 356 -22.05 -7.43 -7.23
CA GLN A 356 -21.32 -8.30 -6.30
C GLN A 356 -20.14 -7.56 -5.67
N ALA A 357 -19.35 -6.85 -6.48
CA ALA A 357 -18.22 -6.07 -5.99
C ALA A 357 -18.65 -4.95 -5.02
N LEU A 358 -19.75 -4.25 -5.31
CA LEU A 358 -20.31 -3.23 -4.41
C LEU A 358 -20.82 -3.85 -3.10
N THR A 359 -21.51 -4.98 -3.18
CA THR A 359 -22.00 -5.72 -2.00
C THR A 359 -20.83 -6.16 -1.10
N GLN A 360 -19.74 -6.66 -1.69
CA GLN A 360 -18.52 -7.02 -0.95
C GLN A 360 -17.88 -5.82 -0.22
N LEU A 361 -18.04 -4.62 -0.77
CA LEU A 361 -17.54 -3.38 -0.18
C LEU A 361 -18.51 -2.76 0.85
N ASP A 362 -19.66 -3.38 1.05
CA ASP A 362 -20.77 -2.91 1.90
C ASP A 362 -21.30 -1.54 1.43
N LEU A 363 -21.54 -1.42 0.12
CA LEU A 363 -22.02 -0.20 -0.54
C LEU A 363 -23.40 -0.41 -1.15
N ALA A 364 -24.28 0.58 -0.98
CA ALA A 364 -25.59 0.63 -1.61
C ALA A 364 -25.49 1.28 -3.01
N PRO A 365 -25.73 0.51 -4.11
CA PRO A 365 -25.60 1.00 -5.49
C PRO A 365 -26.41 2.26 -5.81
N GLU A 366 -27.53 2.50 -5.13
CA GLU A 366 -28.47 3.60 -5.37
C GLU A 366 -28.19 4.86 -4.54
N ALA A 367 -27.28 4.80 -3.56
CA ALA A 367 -27.07 5.90 -2.60
C ALA A 367 -25.61 6.32 -2.44
N ASP A 368 -24.69 5.35 -2.42
CA ASP A 368 -23.29 5.60 -2.13
C ASP A 368 -22.51 6.12 -3.34
N ALA A 369 -21.40 6.81 -3.08
CA ALA A 369 -20.47 7.21 -4.12
C ALA A 369 -19.40 6.12 -4.31
N TYR A 370 -19.23 5.66 -5.54
CA TYR A 370 -18.28 4.61 -5.91
C TYR A 370 -17.76 4.83 -7.33
N VAL A 371 -16.76 4.04 -7.72
CA VAL A 371 -16.22 3.99 -9.08
C VAL A 371 -16.39 2.58 -9.61
N LEU A 372 -16.94 2.42 -10.81
CA LEU A 372 -17.01 1.14 -11.49
C LEU A 372 -15.74 0.94 -12.32
N ALA A 373 -15.04 -0.17 -12.10
CA ALA A 373 -13.89 -0.54 -12.90
C ALA A 373 -14.29 -1.37 -14.11
N LEU A 374 -13.61 -1.16 -15.23
CA LEU A 374 -13.67 -2.07 -16.38
C LEU A 374 -12.63 -3.19 -16.22
N PRO A 375 -12.95 -4.45 -16.55
CA PRO A 375 -11.97 -5.53 -16.50
C PRO A 375 -10.76 -5.23 -17.41
N ALA A 376 -9.55 -5.35 -16.87
CA ALA A 376 -8.30 -5.08 -17.61
C ALA A 376 -8.09 -6.02 -18.82
N SER A 377 -8.76 -7.18 -18.84
CA SER A 377 -8.73 -8.14 -19.94
C SER A 377 -9.56 -7.71 -21.16
N LEU A 378 -10.40 -6.68 -21.04
CA LEU A 378 -11.22 -6.21 -22.15
C LEU A 378 -10.33 -5.65 -23.28
N PRO A 379 -10.52 -6.11 -24.53
CA PRO A 379 -9.73 -5.64 -25.65
C PRO A 379 -10.18 -4.24 -26.10
N VAL A 380 -9.23 -3.43 -26.55
CA VAL A 380 -9.49 -2.07 -27.03
C VAL A 380 -10.11 -2.10 -28.43
N ARG A 381 -11.41 -2.39 -28.52
CA ARG A 381 -12.18 -2.47 -29.77
C ARG A 381 -13.54 -1.81 -29.63
N TYR A 382 -14.04 -1.28 -30.75
CA TYR A 382 -15.36 -0.65 -30.79
C TYR A 382 -16.50 -1.58 -30.36
N ALA A 383 -16.49 -2.84 -30.81
CA ALA A 383 -17.49 -3.83 -30.40
C ALA A 383 -17.50 -4.06 -28.87
N THR A 384 -16.33 -4.04 -28.24
CA THR A 384 -16.21 -4.17 -26.78
C THR A 384 -16.77 -2.95 -26.06
N LEU A 385 -16.55 -1.74 -26.58
CA LEU A 385 -17.16 -0.53 -26.03
C LEU A 385 -18.69 -0.59 -26.06
N LEU A 386 -19.29 -1.08 -27.14
CA LEU A 386 -20.76 -1.23 -27.23
C LEU A 386 -21.28 -2.17 -26.15
N THR A 387 -20.65 -3.33 -25.96
CA THR A 387 -21.03 -4.26 -24.88
C THR A 387 -20.92 -3.64 -23.49
N VAL A 388 -19.85 -2.86 -23.24
CA VAL A 388 -19.67 -2.13 -21.97
C VAL A 388 -20.75 -1.07 -21.79
N ILE A 389 -21.12 -0.35 -22.85
CA ILE A 389 -22.19 0.65 -22.81
C ILE A 389 -23.53 0.00 -22.48
N ASP A 390 -23.89 -1.08 -23.15
CA ASP A 390 -25.15 -1.80 -22.89
C ASP A 390 -25.21 -2.29 -21.43
N ALA A 391 -24.11 -2.83 -20.92
CA ALA A 391 -23.99 -3.23 -19.52
C ALA A 391 -24.13 -2.05 -18.55
N LEU A 392 -23.48 -0.91 -18.82
CA LEU A 392 -23.57 0.29 -17.98
C LEU A 392 -24.99 0.86 -17.97
N LEU A 393 -25.65 0.91 -19.13
CA LEU A 393 -27.04 1.38 -19.22
C LEU A 393 -27.99 0.47 -18.46
N ALA A 394 -27.84 -0.85 -18.59
CA ALA A 394 -28.60 -1.82 -17.80
C ALA A 394 -28.36 -1.65 -16.30
N PHE A 395 -27.11 -1.45 -15.89
CA PHE A 395 -26.74 -1.25 -14.48
C PHE A 395 -27.35 0.04 -13.91
N VAL A 396 -27.19 1.17 -14.60
CA VAL A 396 -27.72 2.48 -14.17
C VAL A 396 -29.25 2.48 -14.14
N ALA A 397 -29.91 1.83 -15.12
CA ALA A 397 -31.36 1.71 -15.12
C ALA A 397 -31.89 0.85 -13.96
N ARG A 398 -31.15 -0.21 -13.61
CA ARG A 398 -31.50 -1.10 -12.49
C ARG A 398 -31.23 -0.45 -11.13
N PHE A 399 -30.18 0.37 -11.03
CA PHE A 399 -29.71 0.99 -9.79
C PHE A 399 -29.55 2.51 -9.95
N PRO A 400 -30.66 3.27 -10.02
CA PRO A 400 -30.58 4.72 -10.18
C PRO A 400 -29.92 5.37 -8.96
N ASN A 401 -28.88 6.16 -9.20
CA ASN A 401 -28.10 6.82 -8.16
C ASN A 401 -28.00 8.34 -8.45
N PRO A 402 -28.28 9.23 -7.47
CA PRO A 402 -28.18 10.68 -7.68
C PRO A 402 -26.73 11.21 -7.75
N ARG A 403 -25.73 10.38 -7.47
CA ARG A 403 -24.31 10.71 -7.57
C ARG A 403 -23.81 10.62 -9.02
N PRO A 404 -22.69 11.28 -9.38
CA PRO A 404 -22.05 11.10 -10.67
C PRO A 404 -21.71 9.65 -10.99
N LEU A 405 -21.83 9.25 -12.26
CA LEU A 405 -21.29 7.99 -12.75
C LEU A 405 -19.78 8.13 -12.95
N LEU A 406 -19.01 7.37 -12.17
CA LEU A 406 -17.56 7.39 -12.20
C LEU A 406 -17.05 6.05 -12.69
N LEU A 407 -16.27 6.07 -13.77
CA LEU A 407 -15.70 4.89 -14.39
C LEU A 407 -14.17 4.97 -14.38
N VAL A 408 -13.52 3.83 -14.19
CA VAL A 408 -12.07 3.69 -14.30
C VAL A 408 -11.69 2.49 -15.17
N ALA A 409 -10.66 2.65 -15.99
CA ALA A 409 -10.13 1.59 -16.85
C ALA A 409 -8.60 1.62 -16.90
N GLU A 410 -7.98 0.44 -17.06
CA GLU A 410 -6.54 0.36 -17.34
C GLU A 410 -6.24 0.64 -18.82
N GLN A 411 -7.23 0.42 -19.68
CA GLN A 411 -7.16 0.63 -21.11
C GLN A 411 -7.52 2.07 -21.50
N ASP A 412 -7.02 2.52 -22.65
CA ASP A 412 -7.38 3.80 -23.29
C ASP A 412 -8.82 3.76 -23.84
N PHE A 413 -9.80 3.92 -22.96
CA PHE A 413 -11.23 3.94 -23.27
C PHE A 413 -11.92 5.27 -23.03
N GLY A 414 -11.29 6.20 -22.30
CA GLY A 414 -11.96 7.34 -21.66
C GLY A 414 -12.83 8.14 -22.61
N LYS A 415 -12.24 8.58 -23.72
CA LYS A 415 -12.88 9.53 -24.64
C LYS A 415 -13.95 8.84 -25.44
N ALA A 416 -13.64 7.67 -25.98
CA ALA A 416 -14.56 6.90 -26.82
C ALA A 416 -15.78 6.44 -26.02
N LEU A 417 -15.56 5.89 -24.81
CA LEU A 417 -16.65 5.46 -23.94
C LEU A 417 -17.49 6.65 -23.49
N GLY A 418 -16.85 7.75 -23.05
CA GLY A 418 -17.55 8.97 -22.64
C GLY A 418 -18.41 9.57 -23.75
N MET A 419 -17.87 9.69 -24.97
CA MET A 419 -18.59 10.23 -26.13
C MET A 419 -19.81 9.40 -26.52
N LEU A 420 -19.73 8.06 -26.41
CA LEU A 420 -20.81 7.17 -26.80
C LEU A 420 -21.87 7.02 -25.69
N LEU A 421 -21.44 7.09 -24.42
CA LEU A 421 -22.35 6.97 -23.27
C LEU A 421 -23.11 8.27 -23.01
N ARG A 422 -22.49 9.42 -23.26
CA ARG A 422 -23.06 10.74 -22.93
C ARG A 422 -24.44 11.01 -23.56
N PRO A 423 -24.69 10.75 -24.85
CA PRO A 423 -26.00 10.95 -25.46
C PRO A 423 -27.10 10.09 -24.84
N GLN A 424 -26.73 8.92 -24.28
CA GLN A 424 -27.67 8.00 -23.62
C GLN A 424 -28.01 8.42 -22.19
N LEU A 425 -27.10 9.17 -21.53
CA LEU A 425 -27.25 9.65 -20.15
C LEU A 425 -27.06 11.19 -20.07
N PRO A 426 -27.91 12.01 -20.71
CA PRO A 426 -27.72 13.45 -20.87
C PRO A 426 -27.84 14.27 -19.58
N HIS A 427 -28.40 13.69 -18.51
CA HIS A 427 -28.58 14.37 -17.22
C HIS A 427 -27.66 13.87 -16.12
N LEU A 428 -26.94 12.76 -16.34
CA LEU A 428 -26.07 12.16 -15.33
C LEU A 428 -24.64 12.72 -15.49
N PRO A 429 -24.07 13.37 -14.47
CA PRO A 429 -22.65 13.71 -14.47
C PRO A 429 -21.78 12.48 -14.69
N LEU A 430 -20.78 12.57 -15.57
CA LEU A 430 -19.98 11.43 -16.02
C LEU A 430 -18.48 11.76 -15.96
N ALA A 431 -17.72 10.88 -15.31
CA ALA A 431 -16.27 10.83 -15.44
C ALA A 431 -15.84 9.44 -15.91
N VAL A 432 -15.03 9.39 -16.96
CA VAL A 432 -14.35 8.17 -17.42
C VAL A 432 -12.85 8.43 -17.36
N ILE A 433 -12.19 7.76 -16.43
CA ILE A 433 -10.76 7.87 -16.18
C ILE A 433 -10.07 6.62 -16.73
N ASP A 434 -9.16 6.78 -17.68
CA ASP A 434 -8.43 5.68 -18.32
C ASP A 434 -6.95 5.67 -17.95
N GLU A 435 -6.28 4.59 -18.33
CA GLU A 435 -4.85 4.33 -18.09
C GLU A 435 -4.47 4.35 -16.60
N VAL A 436 -5.41 4.03 -15.71
CA VAL A 436 -5.18 3.91 -14.27
C VAL A 436 -5.27 2.45 -13.85
N SER A 437 -4.15 1.90 -13.37
CA SER A 437 -4.13 0.54 -12.83
C SER A 437 -4.71 0.48 -11.42
N ILE A 438 -5.56 -0.52 -11.20
CA ILE A 438 -6.38 -0.69 -9.99
C ILE A 438 -6.47 -2.16 -9.58
N ARG A 439 -6.68 -2.41 -8.30
CA ARG A 439 -6.74 -3.73 -7.67
C ARG A 439 -7.92 -3.83 -6.71
N ALA A 440 -8.34 -5.06 -6.42
CA ALA A 440 -9.46 -5.30 -5.52
C ALA A 440 -9.20 -4.66 -4.15
N GLY A 441 -10.18 -3.93 -3.63
CA GLY A 441 -10.04 -3.17 -2.38
C GLY A 441 -9.42 -1.77 -2.53
N ASP A 442 -9.07 -1.34 -3.75
CA ASP A 442 -8.55 0.01 -3.99
C ASP A 442 -9.62 1.09 -3.80
N TYR A 443 -9.16 2.24 -3.32
CA TYR A 443 -9.88 3.51 -3.30
C TYR A 443 -9.12 4.50 -4.16
N ILE A 444 -9.84 5.42 -4.82
CA ILE A 444 -9.21 6.48 -5.60
C ILE A 444 -9.61 7.88 -5.14
N ASP A 445 -8.64 8.79 -5.18
CA ASP A 445 -8.89 10.23 -5.20
C ASP A 445 -8.71 10.71 -6.63
N ILE A 446 -9.65 11.54 -7.11
CA ILE A 446 -9.57 12.22 -8.40
C ILE A 446 -9.36 13.70 -8.12
N GLY A 447 -8.15 14.18 -8.41
CA GLY A 447 -7.80 15.57 -8.14
C GLY A 447 -8.34 16.55 -9.17
N THR A 448 -7.97 17.83 -9.01
CA THR A 448 -8.39 18.90 -9.92
C THR A 448 -7.78 18.70 -11.31
N PRO A 449 -8.54 18.90 -12.39
CA PRO A 449 -8.02 18.75 -13.75
C PRO A 449 -6.84 19.68 -14.02
N LEU A 450 -5.85 19.14 -14.72
CA LEU A 450 -4.65 19.86 -15.15
C LEU A 450 -4.73 20.12 -16.66
N PHE A 451 -3.97 21.13 -17.11
CA PHE A 451 -3.84 21.47 -18.53
C PHE A 451 -5.16 21.62 -19.29
N GLY A 452 -6.16 22.29 -18.68
CA GLY A 452 -7.44 22.56 -19.34
C GLY A 452 -8.40 21.37 -19.39
N GLY A 453 -8.21 20.35 -18.55
CA GLY A 453 -9.12 19.21 -18.46
C GLY A 453 -8.60 17.94 -19.14
N SER A 454 -7.44 17.98 -19.79
CA SER A 454 -6.90 16.84 -20.54
C SER A 454 -6.45 15.68 -19.65
N VAL A 455 -6.04 15.94 -18.41
CA VAL A 455 -5.59 14.91 -17.47
C VAL A 455 -6.01 15.28 -16.05
N VAL A 456 -6.19 14.26 -15.21
CA VAL A 456 -6.41 14.42 -13.76
C VAL A 456 -5.33 13.66 -12.99
N PRO A 457 -4.83 14.22 -11.87
CA PRO A 457 -4.02 13.46 -10.94
C PRO A 457 -4.93 12.48 -10.19
N VAL A 458 -4.54 11.21 -10.17
CA VAL A 458 -5.30 10.13 -9.53
C VAL A 458 -4.44 9.51 -8.44
N THR A 459 -4.91 9.49 -7.20
CA THR A 459 -4.22 8.79 -6.12
C THR A 459 -4.91 7.46 -5.89
N VAL A 460 -4.20 6.36 -6.11
CA VAL A 460 -4.69 5.01 -5.78
C VAL A 460 -4.27 4.66 -4.35
N LYS A 461 -5.24 4.31 -3.52
CA LYS A 461 -5.10 3.92 -2.13
C LYS A 461 -5.54 2.48 -1.99
N SER A 462 -4.59 1.56 -1.97
CA SER A 462 -4.90 0.14 -1.80
C SER A 462 -5.19 -0.16 -0.34
N LEU A 463 -6.38 -0.69 -0.05
CA LEU A 463 -6.64 -1.34 1.22
C LEU A 463 -6.15 -2.78 1.15
N ALA A 464 -5.24 -3.10 2.06
CA ALA A 464 -4.80 -4.46 2.30
C ALA A 464 -5.91 -5.23 3.03
N PHE A 465 -6.80 -5.89 2.29
CA PHE A 465 -7.66 -6.89 2.89
C PHE A 465 -7.01 -8.27 2.74
N PRO A 466 -7.00 -9.09 3.81
CA PRO A 466 -6.83 -10.52 3.65
C PRO A 466 -8.05 -11.04 2.86
N SER A 467 -7.80 -11.77 1.77
CA SER A 467 -8.79 -12.59 1.08
C SER A 467 -9.18 -13.77 1.95
#